data_AF-A0A4Y2SUL0-F1
#
_entry.id   AF-A0A4Y2SUL0-F1
#
_cell.length_a   1.000
_cell.length_b   1.000
_cell.length_c   1.000
_cell.angle_alpha   90.00
_cell.angle_beta   90.00
_cell.angle_gamma   90.00
#
_symmetry.space_group_name_H-M   'P 1'
#
loop_
_entity.id
_entity.type
_entity.pdbx_description
1 polymer ?
#
loop_
_entity_poly.entity_id
_entity_poly.type
_entity_poly.pdbx_seq_one_letter_code
_entity_poly.pdbx_strand_id
1 'polypeptide(L)'
;MQYDSPIWGTTSIRNLRKLQVLQNQQLARIVNALWYVRHKLIHQDLKIDPVLDFMKIISKNFFEELPQIPNALLQPPPYDPAIPSSRKRPRAMLDYTYENFPTIKRRRDVSTIAESLDP
;
A
#
# COMPACT_ATOMS: atom_id res chain seq x y z
N MET A 1 -6.09 -1.54 -20.16
CA MET A 1 -4.79 -1.69 -19.47
C MET A 1 -4.18 -0.32 -19.25
N GLN A 2 -4.11 0.15 -18.01
CA GLN A 2 -3.35 1.36 -17.67
C GLN A 2 -1.93 0.91 -17.34
N TYR A 3 -0.96 1.34 -18.16
CA TYR A 3 0.43 0.86 -18.16
C TYR A 3 1.13 0.98 -16.79
N ASP A 4 0.63 1.86 -15.92
CA ASP A 4 1.26 2.19 -14.64
C ASP A 4 0.81 1.34 -13.44
N SER A 5 -0.15 0.41 -13.61
CA SER A 5 -0.67 -0.42 -12.50
C SER A 5 0.42 -1.16 -11.68
N PRO A 6 1.46 -1.76 -12.29
CA PRO A 6 2.50 -2.47 -11.53
C PRO A 6 3.36 -1.55 -10.66
N ILE A 7 3.53 -0.29 -11.09
CA ILE A 7 4.43 0.68 -10.45
C ILE A 7 3.95 0.99 -9.03
N TRP A 8 2.63 1.06 -8.83
CA TRP A 8 2.02 1.31 -7.53
C TRP A 8 2.31 0.21 -6.52
N GLY A 9 2.32 -1.06 -6.95
CA GLY A 9 2.67 -2.19 -6.09
C GLY A 9 4.12 -2.17 -5.59
N THR A 10 5.03 -1.49 -6.30
CA THR A 10 6.44 -1.33 -5.89
C THR A 10 6.69 -0.09 -5.04
N THR A 11 5.71 0.80 -4.94
CA THR A 11 5.87 2.09 -4.26
C THR A 11 6.03 1.91 -2.74
N SER A 12 6.88 2.73 -2.13
CA SER A 12 7.05 2.67 -0.67
C SER A 12 5.77 3.06 0.06
N ILE A 13 5.41 2.32 1.11
CA ILE A 13 4.27 2.62 2.02
C ILE A 13 4.32 4.07 2.52
N ARG A 14 5.52 4.63 2.74
CA ARG A 14 5.71 6.03 3.14
C ARG A 14 5.22 7.01 2.07
N ASN A 15 5.53 6.74 0.81
CA ASN A 15 5.08 7.59 -0.30
C ASN A 15 3.57 7.47 -0.51
N LEU A 16 3.01 6.26 -0.39
CA LEU A 16 1.55 6.05 -0.43
C LEU A 16 0.82 6.84 0.66
N ARG A 17 1.37 6.86 1.90
CA ARG A 17 0.81 7.70 2.98
C ARG A 17 0.86 9.19 2.65
N LYS A 18 1.96 9.67 2.08
CA LYS A 18 2.06 11.07 1.67
C LYS A 18 0.98 11.42 0.64
N LEU A 19 0.76 10.55 -0.35
CA LEU A 19 -0.30 10.73 -1.35
C LEU A 19 -1.68 10.76 -0.70
N GLN A 20 -1.98 9.87 0.24
CA GLN A 20 -3.24 9.89 0.98
C GLN A 20 -3.43 11.20 1.77
N VAL A 21 -2.38 11.69 2.44
CA VAL A 21 -2.45 12.97 3.18
C VAL A 21 -2.68 14.14 2.23
N LEU A 22 -2.02 14.14 1.07
CA LEU A 22 -2.23 15.17 0.05
C LEU A 22 -3.66 15.16 -0.49
N GLN A 23 -4.22 13.97 -0.79
CA GLN A 23 -5.63 13.83 -1.19
C GLN A 23 -6.56 14.39 -0.11
N ASN A 24 -6.39 13.97 1.15
CA ASN A 24 -7.24 14.40 2.26
C ASN A 24 -7.21 15.93 2.44
N GLN A 25 -6.01 16.53 2.37
CA GLN A 25 -5.86 17.99 2.46
C GLN A 25 -6.56 18.71 1.31
N GLN A 26 -6.44 18.19 0.09
CA GLN A 26 -7.05 18.81 -1.08
C GLN A 26 -8.58 18.71 -1.02
N LEU A 27 -9.13 17.56 -0.63
CA LEU A 27 -10.58 17.39 -0.45
C LEU A 27 -11.13 18.30 0.65
N ALA A 28 -10.43 18.42 1.78
CA ALA A 28 -10.82 19.33 2.85
C ALA A 28 -10.83 20.80 2.38
N ARG A 29 -9.85 21.21 1.56
CA ARG A 29 -9.81 22.56 0.97
C ARG A 29 -10.95 22.81 -0.02
N ILE A 30 -11.27 21.84 -0.88
CA ILE A 30 -12.34 21.97 -1.88
C ILE A 30 -13.70 22.16 -1.20
N VAL A 31 -13.96 21.41 -0.14
CA VAL A 31 -15.23 21.48 0.63
C VAL A 31 -15.23 22.63 1.65
N ASN A 32 -14.11 23.35 1.78
CA ASN A 32 -13.89 24.34 2.84
C ASN A 32 -14.22 23.79 4.23
N ALA A 33 -13.80 22.54 4.48
CA ALA A 33 -14.13 21.81 5.69
C ALA A 33 -13.32 22.32 6.89
N LEU A 34 -13.98 22.41 8.05
CA LEU A 34 -13.33 22.72 9.32
C LEU A 34 -12.41 21.57 9.75
N TRP A 35 -11.36 21.89 10.52
CA TRP A 35 -10.31 20.94 10.92
C TRP A 35 -10.81 19.71 11.71
N TYR A 36 -11.97 19.82 12.36
CA TYR A 36 -12.58 18.75 13.15
C TYR A 36 -13.43 17.79 12.31
N VAL A 37 -13.69 18.11 11.04
CA VAL A 37 -14.45 17.24 10.15
C VAL A 37 -13.62 16.00 9.84
N ARG A 38 -14.20 14.82 10.11
CA ARG A 38 -13.51 13.56 9.83
C ARG A 38 -13.36 13.37 8.32
N HIS A 39 -12.14 13.11 7.87
CA HIS A 39 -11.86 12.85 6.45
C HIS A 39 -12.74 11.74 5.86
N LYS A 40 -13.07 10.69 6.65
CA LYS A 40 -13.98 9.62 6.22
C LYS A 40 -15.36 10.14 5.82
N LEU A 41 -15.88 11.15 6.52
CA LEU A 41 -17.17 11.78 6.19
C LEU A 41 -17.06 12.55 4.87
N ILE A 42 -15.97 13.30 4.67
CA ILE A 42 -15.71 14.03 3.42
C ILE A 42 -15.65 13.07 2.22
N HIS A 43 -14.98 11.91 2.39
CA HIS A 43 -14.93 10.88 1.36
C HIS A 43 -16.31 10.28 1.05
N GLN A 44 -17.14 10.04 2.08
CA GLN A 44 -18.50 9.53 1.92
C GLN A 44 -19.42 10.56 1.23
N ASP A 45 -19.35 11.82 1.63
CA ASP A 45 -20.15 12.92 1.08
C ASP A 45 -19.80 13.18 -0.39
N LEU A 46 -18.51 13.19 -0.72
CA LEU A 46 -18.02 13.39 -2.09
C LEU A 46 -18.09 12.12 -2.95
N LYS A 47 -18.35 10.95 -2.36
CA LYS A 47 -18.28 9.63 -3.00
C LYS A 47 -16.93 9.39 -3.71
N ILE A 48 -15.84 9.83 -3.08
CA ILE A 48 -14.47 9.68 -3.60
C ILE A 48 -13.76 8.62 -2.79
N ASP A 49 -13.22 7.61 -3.46
CA ASP A 49 -12.43 6.58 -2.81
C ASP A 49 -11.05 7.13 -2.36
N PRO A 50 -10.54 6.70 -1.18
CA PRO A 50 -9.17 6.96 -0.79
C PRO A 50 -8.18 6.45 -1.84
N VAL A 51 -7.05 7.16 -2.02
CA VAL A 51 -5.99 6.76 -2.97
C VAL A 51 -5.63 5.29 -2.80
N LEU A 52 -5.51 4.80 -1.56
CA LEU A 52 -5.18 3.40 -1.31
C LEU A 52 -6.18 2.42 -1.92
N ASP A 53 -7.48 2.64 -1.71
CA ASP A 53 -8.51 1.72 -2.16
C ASP A 53 -8.60 1.73 -3.68
N PHE A 54 -8.42 2.91 -4.29
CA PHE A 54 -8.27 3.05 -5.74
C PHE A 54 -7.05 2.27 -6.29
N MET A 55 -5.88 2.42 -5.66
CA MET A 55 -4.68 1.67 -6.06
C MET A 55 -4.87 0.16 -5.91
N LYS A 56 -5.57 -0.28 -4.87
CA LYS A 56 -5.92 -1.69 -4.66
C LYS A 56 -6.82 -2.23 -5.77
N ILE A 57 -7.85 -1.49 -6.17
CA ILE A 57 -8.74 -1.87 -7.28
C ILE A 57 -7.94 -2.00 -8.58
N ILE A 58 -7.12 -1.00 -8.91
CA ILE A 58 -6.26 -1.02 -10.11
C ILE A 58 -5.29 -2.21 -10.09
N SER A 59 -4.69 -2.47 -8.95
CA SER A 59 -3.76 -3.58 -8.78
C SER A 59 -4.45 -4.93 -8.92
N LYS A 60 -5.64 -5.07 -8.33
CA LYS A 60 -6.46 -6.29 -8.44
C LYS A 60 -6.80 -6.58 -9.89
N ASN A 61 -7.37 -5.59 -10.59
CA ASN A 61 -7.73 -5.71 -12.00
C ASN A 61 -6.50 -6.10 -12.84
N PHE A 62 -5.33 -5.51 -12.58
CA PHE A 62 -4.12 -5.90 -13.29
C PHE A 62 -3.74 -7.37 -13.07
N PHE A 63 -3.74 -7.84 -11.81
CA PHE A 63 -3.40 -9.24 -11.53
C PHE A 63 -4.43 -10.25 -12.05
N GLU A 64 -5.71 -9.87 -12.14
CA GLU A 64 -6.78 -10.69 -12.74
C GLU A 64 -6.65 -10.78 -14.26
N GLU A 65 -6.17 -9.72 -14.91
CA GLU A 65 -5.99 -9.67 -16.36
C GLU A 65 -4.65 -10.25 -16.83
N LEU A 66 -3.62 -10.31 -15.98
CA LEU A 66 -2.32 -10.92 -16.28
C LEU A 66 -2.38 -12.32 -16.91
N PRO A 67 -3.16 -13.29 -16.41
CA PRO A 67 -3.24 -14.64 -17.01
C PRO A 67 -3.83 -14.65 -18.43
N GLN A 68 -4.56 -13.61 -18.83
CA GLN A 68 -5.10 -13.49 -20.19
C GLN A 68 -4.05 -13.03 -21.21
N ILE A 69 -2.91 -12.53 -20.75
CA ILE A 69 -1.84 -12.04 -21.63
C ILE A 69 -0.96 -13.23 -22.06
N PRO A 70 -0.82 -13.50 -23.37
CA PRO A 70 -0.01 -14.63 -23.88
C PRO A 70 1.51 -14.44 -23.72
N ASN A 71 1.96 -13.42 -22.97
CA ASN A 71 3.36 -13.12 -22.77
C ASN A 71 3.88 -13.76 -21.48
N ALA A 72 4.70 -14.81 -21.63
CA ALA A 72 5.31 -15.55 -20.53
C ALA A 72 6.20 -14.69 -19.61
N LEU A 73 6.81 -13.61 -20.12
CA LEU A 73 7.66 -12.71 -19.32
C LEU A 73 6.87 -11.88 -18.30
N LEU A 74 5.57 -11.71 -18.54
CA LEU A 74 4.68 -10.95 -17.67
C LEU A 74 3.97 -11.84 -16.64
N GLN A 75 4.14 -13.17 -16.72
CA GLN A 75 3.55 -14.09 -15.76
C GLN A 75 4.31 -14.03 -14.43
N PRO A 76 3.64 -13.65 -13.32
CA PRO A 76 4.29 -13.52 -12.03
C PRO A 76 4.57 -14.90 -11.43
N PRO A 77 5.65 -15.05 -10.65
CA PRO A 77 5.93 -16.30 -9.94
C PRO A 77 4.81 -16.63 -8.93
N PRO A 78 4.69 -17.90 -8.50
CA PRO A 78 3.77 -18.30 -7.44
C PRO A 78 3.89 -17.40 -6.20
N TYR A 79 2.74 -16.94 -5.71
CA TYR A 79 2.65 -16.08 -4.52
C TYR A 79 1.86 -16.82 -3.45
N ASP A 80 2.50 -17.05 -2.32
CA ASP A 80 1.86 -17.55 -1.11
C ASP A 80 1.93 -16.43 -0.05
N PRO A 81 0.78 -15.86 0.38
CA PRO A 81 0.74 -14.80 1.40
C PRO A 81 1.16 -15.29 2.79
N ALA A 82 1.17 -16.60 3.05
CA ALA A 82 1.60 -17.16 4.34
C ALA A 82 3.13 -17.17 4.50
N ILE A 83 3.89 -17.02 3.41
CA ILE A 83 5.35 -17.03 3.44
C ILE A 83 5.87 -15.60 3.59
N PRO A 84 6.44 -15.22 4.75
CA PRO A 84 6.97 -13.87 4.95
C PRO A 84 8.17 -13.65 4.03
N SER A 85 8.05 -12.68 3.12
CA SER A 85 9.15 -12.27 2.25
C SER A 85 9.75 -10.94 2.71
N SER A 86 11.07 -10.88 2.81
CA SER A 86 11.80 -9.62 3.09
C SER A 86 11.72 -8.62 1.93
N ARG A 87 11.37 -9.09 0.71
CA ARG A 87 11.18 -8.26 -0.48
C ARG A 87 9.71 -7.84 -0.59
N LYS A 88 9.48 -6.54 -0.72
CA LYS A 88 8.14 -6.00 -1.01
C LYS A 88 7.70 -6.46 -2.38
N ARG A 89 6.62 -7.23 -2.43
CA ARG A 89 6.02 -7.69 -3.69
C ARG A 89 4.90 -6.75 -4.11
N PRO A 90 4.71 -6.52 -5.41
CA PRO A 90 3.58 -5.75 -5.93
C PRO A 90 2.21 -6.22 -5.41
N ARG A 91 2.06 -7.54 -5.21
CA ARG A 91 0.84 -8.17 -4.67
C ARG A 91 0.55 -7.85 -3.19
N ALA A 92 1.55 -7.45 -2.40
CA ALA A 92 1.35 -7.10 -0.99
C ALA A 92 0.49 -5.83 -0.81
N MET A 93 0.30 -5.04 -1.88
CA MET A 93 -0.60 -3.90 -1.86
C MET A 93 -2.08 -4.31 -1.74
N LEU A 94 -2.43 -5.53 -2.19
CA LEU A 94 -3.80 -6.06 -2.10
C LEU A 94 -4.23 -6.26 -0.64
N ASP A 95 -3.28 -6.44 0.28
CA ASP A 95 -3.53 -6.67 1.70
C ASP A 95 -3.76 -5.36 2.48
N TYR A 96 -3.40 -4.20 1.89
CA TYR A 96 -3.61 -2.90 2.53
C TYR A 96 -5.05 -2.44 2.37
N THR A 97 -5.58 -1.83 3.42
CA THR A 97 -6.83 -1.07 3.39
C THR A 97 -6.61 0.28 4.04
N TYR A 98 -7.43 1.27 3.68
CA TYR A 98 -7.40 2.59 4.31
C TYR A 98 -7.41 2.53 5.85
N GLU A 99 -8.22 1.63 6.41
CA GLU A 99 -8.37 1.43 7.85
C GLU A 99 -7.22 0.60 8.47
N ASN A 100 -6.58 -0.29 7.69
CA ASN A 100 -5.55 -1.22 8.16
C ASN A 100 -4.17 -0.89 7.56
N PHE A 101 -3.74 0.36 7.69
CA PHE A 101 -2.42 0.79 7.22
C PHE A 101 -1.32 0.17 8.11
N PRO A 102 -0.38 -0.63 7.57
CA PRO A 102 0.64 -1.28 8.37
C PRO A 102 1.53 -0.25 9.07
N THR A 103 1.50 -0.22 10.40
CA THR A 103 2.42 0.61 11.16
C THR A 103 3.82 0.04 10.95
N ILE A 104 4.78 0.86 10.51
CA ILE A 104 6.17 0.42 10.36
C ILE A 104 6.71 0.17 11.77
N LYS A 105 6.49 -1.04 12.31
CA LYS A 105 7.19 -1.49 13.50
C LYS A 105 8.61 -1.76 13.05
N ARG A 106 9.51 -0.82 13.34
CA ARG A 106 10.95 -1.07 13.29
C ARG A 106 11.19 -2.24 14.25
N ARG A 107 11.48 -3.44 13.73
CA ARG A 107 12.30 -4.38 14.50
C ARG A 107 13.65 -3.68 14.65
N ARG A 108 13.81 -3.05 15.80
CA ARG A 108 15.12 -2.67 16.31
C ARG A 108 15.68 -3.97 16.85
N ASP A 109 16.50 -4.65 16.05
CA ASP A 109 17.30 -5.76 16.56
C ASP A 109 18.38 -5.13 17.44
N VAL A 110 18.01 -4.88 18.70
CA VAL A 110 18.91 -4.39 19.76
C VAL A 110 19.57 -5.61 20.37
N SER A 111 20.76 -5.90 19.85
CA SER A 111 21.96 -6.44 20.50
C SER A 111 21.83 -7.53 21.58
N THR A 112 22.55 -8.64 21.37
CA THR A 112 23.50 -9.14 22.38
C THR A 112 24.75 -9.66 21.66
N ILE A 113 25.72 -8.77 21.44
CA ILE A 113 27.14 -9.11 21.30
C ILE A 113 27.73 -8.68 22.64
N ALA A 114 27.89 -9.61 23.58
CA ALA A 114 28.80 -9.54 24.74
C ALA A 114 28.50 -10.71 25.69
N GLU A 115 28.98 -11.90 25.37
CA GLU A 115 29.39 -12.86 26.40
C GLU A 115 30.43 -13.82 25.79
N SER A 116 31.58 -13.26 25.46
CA SER A 116 32.82 -14.02 25.29
C SER A 116 33.82 -13.45 26.27
N LEU A 117 33.86 -14.04 27.47
CA LEU A 117 34.98 -13.99 28.41
C LEU A 117 34.67 -15.00 29.51
N ASP A 118 34.97 -16.26 29.20
CA ASP A 118 35.26 -17.28 30.21
C ASP A 118 36.62 -16.96 30.87
N PRO A 119 36.80 -17.27 32.15
CA PRO A 119 38.06 -17.75 32.70
C PRO A 119 38.15 -19.28 32.70
#